data_AF-A0A1I7CA18-F1
#
_entry.id   AF-A0A1I7CA18-F1
#
_cell.length_a   1.000
_cell.length_b   1.000
_cell.length_c   1.000
_cell.angle_alpha   90.00
_cell.angle_beta   90.00
_cell.angle_gamma   90.00
#
_symmetry.space_group_name_H-M   'P 1'
#
loop_
_entity.id
_entity.type
_entity.pdbx_description
1 polymer ?
#
loop_
_entity_poly.entity_id
_entity_poly.type
_entity_poly.pdbx_seq_one_letter_code
_entity_poly.pdbx_strand_id
1 'polypeptide(L)'
;MPVTIADVPGAVVAGMTIDAGTVESPSLLQVGKPNGNGGRSDAADPTTLSDVYFRVGGPHVGKVDTALEVNSDDVLIDHTWVWRADHGVEPFTAGVSGDTDRWRTNTGRVGAEINGDRVTATGLFVEHFQTYNTIWHGEDGTTVLYQNELPYDPPSQADWQQPDGTLGWAGYEVADDVTRHRLYGGGVYGYQRNAGPGITTESGFEVPETPGVRLHHVATVHLDGVGIIRHVVNDVGTQADPSNQGVPEYVVDHPTP
;
A
#
# COMPACT_ATOMS: atom_id res chain seq x y z
N MET A 1 -6.75 -16.78 8.35
CA MET A 1 -6.96 -16.31 6.96
C MET A 1 -8.41 -16.59 6.61
N PRO A 2 -9.23 -15.55 6.37
CA PRO A 2 -10.62 -15.69 5.92
C PRO A 2 -10.75 -16.30 4.53
N VAL A 3 -9.94 -15.85 3.56
CA VAL A 3 -9.97 -16.33 2.18
C VAL A 3 -8.58 -16.75 1.72
N THR A 4 -8.49 -17.93 1.12
CA THR A 4 -7.28 -18.44 0.48
C THR A 4 -7.63 -19.00 -0.88
N ILE A 5 -6.97 -18.51 -1.92
CA ILE A 5 -7.02 -19.08 -3.26
C ILE A 5 -5.83 -20.04 -3.38
N ALA A 6 -6.09 -21.28 -3.77
CA ALA A 6 -5.03 -22.27 -3.97
C ALA A 6 -4.19 -21.96 -5.23
N ASP A 7 -3.03 -22.62 -5.37
CA ASP A 7 -2.20 -22.54 -6.58
C ASP A 7 -2.86 -23.28 -7.76
N VAL A 8 -3.87 -22.64 -8.37
CA VAL A 8 -4.62 -23.16 -9.52
C VAL A 8 -4.76 -22.08 -10.60
N PRO A 9 -4.69 -22.46 -11.90
CA PRO A 9 -5.06 -21.56 -12.99
C PRO A 9 -6.54 -21.19 -12.95
N GLY A 10 -6.87 -20.02 -13.52
CA GLY A 10 -8.22 -19.61 -13.88
C GLY A 10 -9.17 -19.32 -12.72
N ALA A 11 -8.66 -19.19 -11.49
CA ALA A 11 -9.50 -18.78 -10.38
C ALA A 11 -9.96 -17.32 -10.57
N VAL A 12 -11.27 -17.09 -10.50
CA VAL A 12 -11.85 -15.75 -10.60
C VAL A 12 -12.54 -15.40 -9.30
N VAL A 13 -12.11 -14.31 -8.68
CA VAL A 13 -12.75 -13.71 -7.51
C VAL A 13 -13.24 -12.33 -7.91
N ALA A 14 -14.54 -12.10 -7.80
CA ALA A 14 -15.13 -10.85 -8.26
C ALA A 14 -16.23 -10.31 -7.34
N GLY A 15 -16.27 -8.98 -7.17
CA GLY A 15 -17.36 -8.27 -6.48
C GLY A 15 -17.48 -8.63 -4.99
N MET A 16 -16.34 -8.73 -4.30
CA MET A 16 -16.28 -9.20 -2.91
C MET A 16 -15.64 -8.16 -1.99
N THR A 17 -16.29 -7.88 -0.87
CA THR A 17 -15.70 -7.11 0.23
C THR A 17 -15.30 -8.06 1.37
N ILE A 18 -14.06 -7.95 1.84
CA ILE A 18 -13.54 -8.68 3.00
C ILE A 18 -13.35 -7.70 4.15
N ASP A 19 -14.14 -7.87 5.20
CA ASP A 19 -14.12 -7.00 6.39
C ASP A 19 -13.35 -7.67 7.53
N ALA A 20 -12.36 -6.98 8.10
CA ALA A 20 -11.51 -7.53 9.14
C ALA A 20 -12.27 -7.70 10.47
N GLY A 21 -12.07 -8.83 11.13
CA GLY A 21 -12.66 -9.09 12.45
C GLY A 21 -11.86 -8.49 13.60
N THR A 22 -12.39 -8.63 14.82
CA THR A 22 -11.74 -8.17 16.05
C THR A 22 -10.50 -8.99 16.44
N VAL A 23 -10.40 -10.23 15.94
CA VAL A 23 -9.23 -11.09 16.07
C VAL A 23 -8.34 -10.85 14.86
N GLU A 24 -7.07 -10.54 15.11
CA GLU A 24 -6.09 -10.27 14.06
C GLU A 24 -5.93 -11.49 13.14
N SER A 25 -6.09 -11.24 11.84
CA SER A 25 -5.83 -12.23 10.80
C SER A 25 -4.40 -12.06 10.28
N PRO A 26 -3.66 -13.16 10.00
CA PRO A 26 -2.37 -13.04 9.29
C PRO A 26 -2.54 -12.40 7.91
N SER A 27 -3.58 -12.82 7.19
CA SER A 27 -4.03 -12.15 5.98
C SER A 27 -5.54 -12.24 5.81
N LEU A 28 -6.15 -11.25 5.15
CA LEU A 28 -7.58 -11.26 4.76
C LEU A 28 -7.80 -12.06 3.48
N LEU A 29 -6.97 -11.83 2.46
CA LEU A 29 -6.91 -12.62 1.23
C LEU A 29 -5.47 -13.03 0.93
N GLN A 30 -5.26 -14.33 0.83
CA GLN A 30 -4.03 -14.91 0.32
C GLN A 30 -4.28 -15.59 -1.03
N VAL A 31 -3.53 -15.20 -2.06
CA VAL A 31 -3.57 -15.79 -3.40
C VAL A 31 -2.32 -16.62 -3.64
N GLY A 32 -2.47 -17.95 -3.64
CA GLY A 32 -1.35 -18.88 -3.72
C GLY A 32 -0.63 -19.05 -2.38
N LYS A 33 0.19 -20.10 -2.26
CA LYS A 33 0.90 -20.40 -1.01
C LYS A 33 2.13 -19.51 -0.82
N PRO A 34 2.52 -19.19 0.43
CA PRO A 34 3.78 -18.49 0.72
C PRO A 34 5.00 -19.22 0.15
N ASN A 35 6.01 -18.48 -0.30
CA ASN A 35 7.20 -19.01 -0.99
C ASN A 35 6.87 -19.76 -2.30
N GLY A 36 5.80 -19.35 -2.97
CA GLY A 36 5.16 -20.00 -4.11
C GLY A 36 5.90 -19.89 -5.44
N ASN A 37 7.20 -19.59 -5.48
CA ASN A 37 8.06 -19.69 -6.67
C ASN A 37 8.11 -21.16 -7.13
N GLY A 38 7.04 -21.65 -7.76
CA GLY A 38 6.77 -23.07 -8.05
C GLY A 38 5.32 -23.53 -7.89
N GLY A 39 4.38 -22.64 -7.53
CA GLY A 39 2.94 -22.89 -7.62
C GLY A 39 2.49 -23.08 -9.07
N ARG A 40 1.29 -23.64 -9.29
CA ARG A 40 0.74 -23.83 -10.64
C ARG A 40 -0.02 -22.56 -11.06
N SER A 41 0.69 -21.55 -11.55
CA SER A 41 0.11 -20.44 -12.33
C SER A 41 0.09 -20.79 -13.83
N ASP A 42 -0.72 -20.08 -14.60
CA ASP A 42 -0.73 -20.15 -16.07
C ASP A 42 -1.02 -18.76 -16.64
N ALA A 43 -0.06 -18.16 -17.34
CA ALA A 43 -0.23 -16.84 -17.96
C ALA A 43 -1.34 -16.81 -19.02
N ALA A 44 -1.73 -17.95 -19.59
CA ALA A 44 -2.86 -18.07 -20.51
C ALA A 44 -4.22 -18.22 -19.81
N ASP A 45 -4.22 -18.49 -18.51
CA ASP A 45 -5.41 -18.67 -17.67
C ASP A 45 -5.12 -18.17 -16.24
N PRO A 46 -4.87 -16.85 -16.06
CA PRO A 46 -4.40 -16.31 -14.79
C PRO A 46 -5.50 -16.28 -13.73
N THR A 47 -5.09 -16.32 -12.45
CA THR A 47 -6.01 -15.95 -11.37
C THR A 47 -6.33 -14.46 -11.46
N THR A 48 -7.61 -14.10 -11.34
CA THR A 48 -8.08 -12.72 -11.46
C THR A 48 -8.84 -12.28 -10.21
N LEU A 49 -8.49 -11.11 -9.68
CA LEU A 49 -9.24 -10.38 -8.66
C LEU A 49 -9.89 -9.17 -9.35
N SER A 50 -11.22 -9.09 -9.37
CA SER A 50 -11.94 -7.96 -9.99
C SER A 50 -12.94 -7.34 -9.02
N ASP A 51 -12.88 -6.04 -8.74
CA ASP A 51 -13.75 -5.40 -7.74
C ASP A 51 -13.67 -6.10 -6.37
N VAL A 52 -12.46 -6.35 -5.88
CA VAL A 52 -12.20 -6.95 -4.56
C VAL A 52 -11.78 -5.86 -3.59
N TYR A 53 -12.50 -5.74 -2.47
CA TYR A 53 -12.36 -4.63 -1.53
C TYR A 53 -12.02 -5.15 -0.14
N PHE A 54 -11.19 -4.40 0.60
CA PHE A 54 -10.78 -4.74 1.96
C PHE A 54 -11.10 -3.58 2.87
N ARG A 55 -11.59 -3.90 4.07
CA ARG A 55 -11.81 -2.92 5.12
C ARG A 55 -11.23 -3.41 6.44
N VAL A 56 -10.40 -2.58 7.07
CA VAL A 56 -9.82 -2.82 8.39
C VAL A 56 -10.25 -1.71 9.34
N GLY A 57 -11.33 -1.93 10.09
CA GLY A 57 -11.92 -0.90 10.94
C GLY A 57 -13.06 -0.14 10.26
N GLY A 58 -13.60 0.87 10.95
CA GLY A 58 -14.67 1.74 10.48
C GLY A 58 -16.00 1.48 11.22
N PRO A 59 -16.82 0.52 10.76
CA PRO A 59 -18.08 0.19 11.43
C PRO A 59 -17.89 -0.59 12.74
N HIS A 60 -16.72 -1.20 12.92
CA HIS A 60 -16.31 -1.95 14.10
C HIS A 60 -14.78 -2.06 14.12
N VAL A 61 -14.23 -2.56 15.23
CA VAL A 61 -12.79 -2.88 15.31
C VAL A 61 -12.44 -3.98 14.30
N GLY A 62 -11.39 -3.76 13.52
CA GLY A 62 -10.86 -4.71 12.55
C GLY A 62 -9.34 -4.78 12.60
N LYS A 63 -8.76 -5.98 12.52
CA LYS A 63 -7.31 -6.18 12.64
C LYS A 63 -6.76 -7.15 11.60
N VAL A 64 -5.62 -6.80 11.02
CA VAL A 64 -4.88 -7.68 10.12
C VAL A 64 -3.38 -7.40 10.23
N ASP A 65 -2.56 -8.41 9.95
CA ASP A 65 -1.14 -8.23 9.70
C ASP A 65 -0.92 -7.72 8.25
N THR A 66 -1.15 -8.54 7.22
CA THR A 66 -1.12 -8.14 5.79
C THR A 66 -2.53 -8.23 5.17
N ALA A 67 -3.13 -7.18 4.63
CA ALA A 67 -4.51 -7.28 4.11
C ALA A 67 -4.62 -8.16 2.85
N LEU A 68 -3.85 -7.86 1.82
CA LEU A 68 -3.78 -8.60 0.56
C LEU A 68 -2.38 -9.20 0.39
N GLU A 69 -2.29 -10.51 0.28
CA GLU A 69 -1.03 -11.23 0.02
C GLU A 69 -1.16 -11.99 -1.32
N VAL A 70 -0.36 -11.63 -2.31
CA VAL A 70 -0.38 -12.25 -3.65
C VAL A 70 0.93 -12.98 -3.90
N ASN A 71 0.89 -14.30 -3.75
CA ASN A 71 2.04 -15.19 -3.93
C ASN A 71 2.11 -15.85 -5.31
N SER A 72 0.97 -16.04 -5.96
CA SER A 72 0.93 -16.62 -7.30
C SER A 72 1.45 -15.65 -8.35
N ASP A 73 2.23 -16.15 -9.30
CA ASP A 73 2.60 -15.43 -10.51
C ASP A 73 1.38 -15.15 -11.41
N ASP A 74 1.55 -14.20 -12.33
CA ASP A 74 0.65 -13.88 -13.44
C ASP A 74 -0.75 -13.40 -12.99
N VAL A 75 -0.95 -13.14 -11.69
CA VAL A 75 -2.23 -12.68 -11.15
C VAL A 75 -2.62 -11.34 -11.77
N LEU A 76 -3.89 -11.22 -12.16
CA LEU A 76 -4.50 -9.97 -12.58
C LEU A 76 -5.29 -9.38 -11.42
N ILE A 77 -4.91 -8.19 -10.97
CA ILE A 77 -5.62 -7.41 -9.97
C ILE A 77 -6.29 -6.25 -10.71
N ASP A 78 -7.60 -6.31 -10.90
CA ASP A 78 -8.36 -5.30 -11.62
C ASP A 78 -9.34 -4.62 -10.67
N HIS A 79 -9.10 -3.34 -10.38
CA HIS A 79 -9.88 -2.53 -9.46
C HIS A 79 -9.98 -3.14 -8.05
N THR A 80 -8.99 -2.84 -7.22
CA THR A 80 -8.95 -3.30 -5.83
C THR A 80 -8.70 -2.12 -4.91
N TRP A 81 -9.49 -2.04 -3.83
CA TRP A 81 -9.29 -1.04 -2.78
C TRP A 81 -9.00 -1.72 -1.45
N VAL A 82 -7.79 -1.52 -0.95
CA VAL A 82 -7.29 -2.07 0.30
C VAL A 82 -7.22 -0.95 1.33
N TRP A 83 -8.20 -0.87 2.23
CA TRP A 83 -8.37 0.30 3.08
C TRP A 83 -8.30 -0.05 4.57
N ARG A 84 -7.29 0.48 5.26
CA ARG A 84 -7.32 0.60 6.71
C ARG A 84 -8.10 1.86 7.07
N ALA A 85 -9.15 1.72 7.87
CA ALA A 85 -10.08 2.81 8.09
C ALA A 85 -9.42 4.04 8.72
N ASP A 86 -9.54 5.21 8.08
CA ASP A 86 -9.11 6.49 8.63
C ASP A 86 -10.20 7.19 9.46
N HIS A 87 -11.44 6.69 9.35
CA HIS A 87 -12.62 7.19 10.05
C HIS A 87 -13.60 6.04 10.34
N GLY A 88 -14.49 6.27 11.31
CA GLY A 88 -15.44 5.24 11.74
C GLY A 88 -16.29 5.65 12.93
N VAL A 89 -17.06 4.70 13.44
CA VAL A 89 -17.99 4.86 14.58
C VAL A 89 -17.59 4.00 15.77
N GLU A 90 -16.37 3.48 15.78
CA GLU A 90 -15.85 2.71 16.91
C GLU A 90 -15.86 3.55 18.20
N PRO A 91 -16.02 2.91 19.37
CA PRO A 91 -16.15 3.59 20.64
C PRO A 91 -14.78 4.07 21.17
N PHE A 92 -14.05 4.85 20.39
CA PHE A 92 -12.80 5.47 20.80
C PHE A 92 -13.04 6.62 21.80
N THR A 93 -12.04 6.91 22.61
CA THR A 93 -12.12 7.89 23.71
C THR A 93 -12.46 9.30 23.24
N ALA A 94 -11.95 9.70 22.07
CA ALA A 94 -12.30 10.97 21.41
C ALA A 94 -13.38 10.80 20.30
N GLY A 95 -14.14 9.70 20.34
CA GLY A 95 -15.14 9.36 19.34
C GLY A 95 -14.55 9.28 17.93
N VAL A 96 -15.22 9.91 16.96
CA VAL A 96 -14.81 9.90 15.55
C VAL A 96 -13.40 10.48 15.32
N SER A 97 -12.91 11.33 16.23
CA SER A 97 -11.57 11.95 16.20
C SER A 97 -10.51 11.15 16.99
N GLY A 98 -10.79 9.90 17.36
CA GLY A 98 -9.93 9.05 18.18
C GLY A 98 -8.71 8.47 17.48
N ASP A 99 -7.93 9.26 16.75
CA ASP A 99 -6.81 8.80 15.91
C ASP A 99 -5.77 7.96 16.68
N THR A 100 -5.39 8.38 17.89
CA THR A 100 -4.46 7.59 18.73
C THR A 100 -5.05 6.24 19.16
N ASP A 101 -6.35 6.16 19.42
CA ASP A 101 -7.00 4.88 19.73
C ASP A 101 -7.13 4.02 18.47
N ARG A 102 -7.41 4.64 17.32
CA ARG A 102 -7.49 3.95 16.03
C ARG A 102 -6.17 3.30 15.64
N TRP A 103 -5.06 4.01 15.80
CA TRP A 103 -3.71 3.48 15.61
C TRP A 103 -3.44 2.23 16.44
N ARG A 104 -3.92 2.21 17.70
CA ARG A 104 -3.70 1.09 18.64
C ARG A 104 -4.69 -0.06 18.46
N THR A 105 -5.84 0.20 17.84
CA THR A 105 -6.99 -0.72 17.87
C THR A 105 -7.25 -1.36 16.52
N ASN A 106 -7.22 -0.59 15.43
CA ASN A 106 -7.41 -1.11 14.08
C ASN A 106 -6.04 -1.38 13.46
N THR A 107 -5.36 -2.43 13.93
CA THR A 107 -4.01 -2.74 13.47
C THR A 107 -4.03 -3.28 12.04
N GLY A 108 -3.05 -2.84 11.25
CA GLY A 108 -2.92 -3.16 9.83
C GLY A 108 -1.48 -2.90 9.43
N ARG A 109 -0.60 -3.90 9.53
CA ARG A 109 0.84 -3.71 9.28
C ARG A 109 1.09 -3.37 7.81
N VAL A 110 0.72 -4.25 6.89
CA VAL A 110 0.90 -4.08 5.44
C VAL A 110 -0.44 -4.12 4.70
N GLY A 111 -0.60 -3.25 3.70
CA GLY A 111 -1.77 -3.23 2.84
C GLY A 111 -1.75 -4.36 1.82
N ALA A 112 -0.90 -4.22 0.81
CA ALA A 112 -0.71 -5.21 -0.24
C ALA A 112 0.76 -5.67 -0.29
N GLU A 113 0.96 -6.97 -0.21
CA GLU A 113 2.26 -7.64 -0.35
C GLU A 113 2.22 -8.52 -1.60
N ILE A 114 2.97 -8.12 -2.64
CA ILE A 114 2.96 -8.76 -3.95
C ILE A 114 4.26 -9.52 -4.16
N ASN A 115 4.20 -10.83 -3.95
CA ASN A 115 5.33 -11.75 -4.03
C ASN A 115 5.47 -12.44 -5.39
N GLY A 116 4.36 -12.65 -6.11
CA GLY A 116 4.37 -13.36 -7.39
C GLY A 116 4.96 -12.54 -8.53
N ASP A 117 5.63 -13.23 -9.47
CA ASP A 117 6.17 -12.61 -10.68
C ASP A 117 5.07 -12.29 -11.69
N ARG A 118 5.28 -11.29 -12.55
CA ARG A 118 4.40 -10.92 -13.68
C ARG A 118 2.96 -10.58 -13.26
N VAL A 119 2.77 -10.21 -11.99
CA VAL A 119 1.48 -9.70 -11.50
C VAL A 119 1.20 -8.37 -12.18
N THR A 120 -0.03 -8.20 -12.67
CA THR A 120 -0.51 -6.95 -13.26
C THR A 120 -1.64 -6.38 -12.43
N ALA A 121 -1.49 -5.15 -11.96
CA ALA A 121 -2.51 -4.43 -11.20
C ALA A 121 -3.05 -3.24 -12.01
N THR A 122 -4.33 -3.28 -12.37
CA THR A 122 -5.04 -2.17 -13.02
C THR A 122 -6.00 -1.49 -12.06
N GLY A 123 -5.70 -0.26 -11.62
CA GLY A 123 -6.50 0.44 -10.60
C GLY A 123 -6.30 -0.15 -9.20
N LEU A 124 -5.11 0.05 -8.65
CA LEU A 124 -4.73 -0.40 -7.31
C LEU A 124 -4.79 0.78 -6.33
N PHE A 125 -5.68 0.68 -5.34
CA PHE A 125 -5.90 1.68 -4.31
C PHE A 125 -5.54 1.06 -2.96
N VAL A 126 -4.55 1.58 -2.25
CA VAL A 126 -4.14 1.03 -0.93
C VAL A 126 -3.84 2.13 0.05
N GLU A 127 -4.46 2.13 1.22
CA GLU A 127 -4.48 3.32 2.08
C GLU A 127 -4.35 3.03 3.59
N HIS A 128 -3.61 3.92 4.25
CA HIS A 128 -3.49 4.11 5.69
C HIS A 128 -2.90 2.97 6.53
N PHE A 129 -2.11 2.07 5.95
CA PHE A 129 -1.44 1.00 6.69
C PHE A 129 -0.28 1.50 7.56
N GLN A 130 0.09 0.73 8.58
CA GLN A 130 1.02 1.14 9.64
C GLN A 130 2.49 0.98 9.27
N THR A 131 2.80 0.22 8.22
CA THR A 131 4.09 0.21 7.54
C THR A 131 3.89 0.50 6.05
N TYR A 132 4.32 -0.39 5.15
CA TYR A 132 4.11 -0.23 3.71
C TYR A 132 2.63 -0.39 3.37
N ASN A 133 2.12 0.56 2.58
CA ASN A 133 0.80 0.40 1.97
C ASN A 133 0.89 -0.64 0.85
N THR A 134 1.93 -0.59 0.02
CA THR A 134 2.24 -1.63 -0.95
C THR A 134 3.72 -1.95 -0.91
N ILE A 135 4.07 -3.23 -0.87
CA ILE A 135 5.42 -3.73 -1.07
C ILE A 135 5.42 -4.81 -2.16
N TRP A 136 6.33 -4.68 -3.12
CA TRP A 136 6.40 -5.52 -4.30
C TRP A 136 7.74 -6.26 -4.37
N HIS A 137 7.70 -7.58 -4.27
CA HIS A 137 8.85 -8.48 -4.32
C HIS A 137 8.98 -9.23 -5.66
N GLY A 138 7.87 -9.41 -6.38
CA GLY A 138 7.88 -10.18 -7.63
C GLY A 138 8.49 -9.45 -8.81
N GLU A 139 9.21 -10.17 -9.66
CA GLU A 139 9.79 -9.64 -10.89
C GLU A 139 8.72 -9.37 -11.95
N ASP A 140 9.00 -8.44 -12.86
CA ASP A 140 8.13 -8.13 -14.00
C ASP A 140 6.72 -7.63 -13.64
N GLY A 141 6.57 -7.08 -12.43
CA GLY A 141 5.35 -6.43 -12.00
C GLY A 141 4.97 -5.23 -12.88
N THR A 142 3.66 -5.03 -13.05
CA THR A 142 3.12 -3.83 -13.71
C THR A 142 1.93 -3.27 -12.93
N THR A 143 1.91 -1.96 -12.69
CA THR A 143 0.76 -1.25 -12.09
C THR A 143 0.29 -0.08 -12.95
N VAL A 144 -1.03 0.02 -13.20
CA VAL A 144 -1.70 1.07 -13.99
C VAL A 144 -3.16 1.28 -13.53
N LEU A 145 -3.57 2.22 -12.71
CA LEU A 145 -2.92 3.30 -11.98
C LEU A 145 -2.82 2.92 -10.49
N TYR A 146 -1.92 3.59 -9.75
CA TYR A 146 -1.81 3.48 -8.30
C TYR A 146 -2.31 4.73 -7.58
N GLN A 147 -3.05 4.55 -6.49
CA GLN A 147 -3.48 5.60 -5.58
C GLN A 147 -3.21 5.14 -4.13
N ASN A 148 -2.65 6.03 -3.32
CA ASN A 148 -2.37 5.76 -1.92
C ASN A 148 -2.44 7.01 -1.07
N GLU A 149 -3.10 6.92 0.08
CA GLU A 149 -2.92 7.87 1.17
C GLU A 149 -2.14 7.22 2.34
N LEU A 150 -1.10 7.90 2.81
CA LEU A 150 -0.36 7.50 4.00
C LEU A 150 -1.26 7.56 5.25
N PRO A 151 -0.97 6.83 6.34
CA PRO A 151 -1.82 6.85 7.53
C PRO A 151 -1.84 8.24 8.16
N TYR A 152 -3.02 8.73 8.52
CA TYR A 152 -3.16 10.05 9.14
C TYR A 152 -2.82 10.06 10.63
N ASP A 153 -2.91 8.89 11.23
CA ASP A 153 -3.00 8.66 12.67
C ASP A 153 -1.73 8.15 13.40
N PRO A 154 -0.50 8.12 12.83
CA PRO A 154 0.69 7.85 13.63
C PRO A 154 0.79 8.78 14.85
N PRO A 155 0.94 8.25 16.08
CA PRO A 155 0.98 9.07 17.30
C PRO A 155 2.29 9.85 17.49
N SER A 156 3.37 9.43 16.85
CA SER A 156 4.68 10.08 16.89
C SER A 156 5.53 9.70 15.69
N GLN A 157 6.61 10.44 15.43
CA GLN A 157 7.58 10.05 14.40
C GLN A 157 8.19 8.67 14.69
N ALA A 158 8.40 8.31 15.96
CA ALA A 158 8.95 7.02 16.32
C ALA A 158 7.99 5.85 16.02
N ASP A 159 6.68 6.09 16.01
CA ASP A 159 5.68 5.12 15.56
C ASP A 159 5.61 5.02 14.01
N TRP A 160 6.15 6.03 13.31
CA TRP A 160 6.24 6.12 11.85
C TRP A 160 7.71 6.24 11.41
N GLN A 161 8.53 5.28 11.82
CA GLN A 161 9.95 5.23 11.47
C GLN A 161 10.36 3.77 11.29
N GLN A 162 11.16 3.51 10.26
CA GLN A 162 11.70 2.19 10.01
C GLN A 162 12.77 1.83 11.05
N PRO A 163 13.05 0.52 11.27
CA PRO A 163 14.01 0.08 12.29
C PRO A 163 15.45 0.60 12.10
N ASP A 164 15.84 0.92 10.86
CA ASP A 164 17.17 1.44 10.53
C ASP A 164 17.32 2.95 10.72
N GLY A 165 16.21 3.64 11.01
CA GLY A 165 16.15 5.08 11.20
C GLY A 165 15.53 5.86 10.04
N THR A 166 15.21 5.22 8.90
CA THR A 166 14.50 5.85 7.77
C THR A 166 13.15 6.37 8.22
N LEU A 167 12.82 7.62 7.85
CA LEU A 167 11.61 8.29 8.31
C LEU A 167 10.40 7.81 7.52
N GLY A 168 9.43 7.21 8.21
CA GLY A 168 8.21 6.71 7.59
C GLY A 168 8.42 5.52 6.64
N TRP A 169 7.32 5.11 6.03
CA TRP A 169 7.27 4.02 5.07
C TRP A 169 6.67 4.56 3.76
N ALA A 170 7.24 4.16 2.62
CA ALA A 170 6.69 4.53 1.32
C ALA A 170 5.24 4.05 1.15
N GLY A 171 4.48 4.78 0.34
CA GLY A 171 3.20 4.29 -0.14
C GLY A 171 3.38 3.04 -1.01
N TYR A 172 4.40 3.06 -1.86
CA TYR A 172 4.72 1.98 -2.79
C TYR A 172 6.22 1.68 -2.77
N GLU A 173 6.57 0.51 -2.25
CA GLU A 173 7.93 -0.03 -2.22
C GLU A 173 8.09 -1.13 -3.28
N VAL A 174 9.20 -1.10 -4.00
CA VAL A 174 9.69 -2.22 -4.81
C VAL A 174 10.96 -2.72 -4.15
N ALA A 175 11.01 -4.02 -3.82
CA ALA A 175 12.11 -4.58 -3.06
C ALA A 175 13.46 -4.44 -3.78
N ASP A 176 14.53 -4.28 -3.00
CA ASP A 176 15.90 -4.02 -3.46
C ASP A 176 16.45 -5.03 -4.48
N ASP A 177 15.98 -6.28 -4.43
CA ASP A 177 16.42 -7.37 -5.30
C ASP A 177 15.65 -7.45 -6.63
N VAL A 178 14.59 -6.67 -6.81
CA VAL A 178 13.82 -6.61 -8.06
C VAL A 178 14.60 -5.87 -9.14
N THR A 179 14.72 -6.51 -10.30
CA THR A 179 15.46 -5.95 -11.45
C THR A 179 14.55 -5.38 -12.53
N ARG A 180 13.28 -5.77 -12.59
CA ARG A 180 12.31 -5.32 -13.58
C ARG A 180 10.96 -5.04 -12.95
N HIS A 181 10.49 -3.80 -13.06
CA HIS A 181 9.18 -3.38 -12.56
C HIS A 181 8.67 -2.18 -13.33
N ARG A 182 7.34 -2.04 -13.46
CA ARG A 182 6.73 -0.89 -14.14
C ARG A 182 5.57 -0.33 -13.34
N LEU A 183 5.58 0.98 -13.12
CA LEU A 183 4.44 1.72 -12.60
C LEU A 183 4.11 2.89 -13.53
N TYR A 184 2.85 2.99 -13.96
CA TYR A 184 2.34 4.06 -14.80
C TYR A 184 1.19 4.79 -14.10
N GLY A 185 1.40 6.06 -13.77
CA GLY A 185 0.42 6.86 -13.05
C GLY A 185 0.32 6.38 -11.60
N GLY A 186 0.99 7.08 -10.68
CA GLY A 186 0.98 6.75 -9.26
C GLY A 186 0.86 8.01 -8.41
N GLY A 187 0.02 7.98 -7.38
CA GLY A 187 -0.11 9.09 -6.42
C GLY A 187 0.04 8.60 -4.98
N VAL A 188 0.89 9.29 -4.22
CA VAL A 188 1.04 9.10 -2.76
C VAL A 188 0.72 10.40 -2.03
N TYR A 189 -0.33 10.40 -1.22
CA TYR A 189 -0.84 11.61 -0.56
C TYR A 189 -0.57 11.60 0.95
N GLY A 190 -0.25 12.77 1.50
CA GLY A 190 -0.04 12.98 2.93
C GLY A 190 -1.14 13.85 3.55
N TYR A 191 -1.71 13.37 4.65
CA TYR A 191 -2.69 14.10 5.49
C TYR A 191 -2.52 13.76 6.99
N GLN A 192 -1.28 13.54 7.45
CA GLN A 192 -1.01 13.28 8.86
C GLN A 192 -1.52 14.42 9.73
N ARG A 193 -2.26 14.07 10.79
CA ARG A 193 -2.96 15.06 11.65
C ARG A 193 -2.90 14.76 13.14
N ASN A 194 -2.40 13.59 13.54
CA ASN A 194 -2.43 13.15 14.95
C ASN A 194 -1.21 13.62 15.78
N ALA A 195 -0.04 13.88 15.18
CA ALA A 195 1.20 14.17 15.91
C ALA A 195 1.89 15.47 15.47
N GLY A 196 2.27 16.33 16.43
CA GLY A 196 3.01 17.58 16.20
C GLY A 196 4.48 17.51 16.68
N PRO A 197 5.40 18.32 16.10
CA PRO A 197 5.15 19.39 15.13
C PRO A 197 5.00 18.91 13.66
N GLY A 198 5.10 17.61 13.39
CA GLY A 198 4.84 16.99 12.09
C GLY A 198 5.28 15.53 12.04
N ILE A 199 4.81 14.79 11.04
CA ILE A 199 5.25 13.43 10.71
C ILE A 199 5.89 13.48 9.33
N THR A 200 7.14 13.04 9.23
CA THR A 200 7.90 13.00 7.99
C THR A 200 7.96 11.59 7.43
N THR A 201 7.77 11.48 6.12
CA THR A 201 8.04 10.30 5.30
C THR A 201 9.15 10.67 4.33
N GLU A 202 10.17 9.81 4.20
CA GLU A 202 11.34 10.09 3.38
C GLU A 202 10.96 10.16 1.90
N SER A 203 10.23 9.16 1.40
CA SER A 203 9.77 9.15 0.01
C SER A 203 8.37 8.61 -0.14
N GLY A 204 7.67 9.06 -1.19
CA GLY A 204 6.37 8.46 -1.55
C GLY A 204 6.53 7.08 -2.17
N PHE A 205 7.56 6.92 -3.01
CA PHE A 205 7.91 5.70 -3.71
C PHE A 205 9.35 5.33 -3.38
N GLU A 206 9.59 4.09 -2.98
CA GLU A 206 10.93 3.52 -2.77
C GLU A 206 11.12 2.39 -3.80
N VAL A 207 12.25 2.42 -4.53
CA VAL A 207 12.54 1.48 -5.62
C VAL A 207 14.04 1.25 -5.79
N PRO A 208 14.50 0.08 -6.27
CA PRO A 208 15.91 -0.14 -6.55
C PRO A 208 16.37 0.60 -7.80
N GLU A 209 17.61 1.09 -7.77
CA GLU A 209 18.26 1.76 -8.90
C GLU A 209 18.73 0.76 -9.96
N THR A 210 17.80 0.21 -10.74
CA THR A 210 18.13 -0.73 -11.83
C THR A 210 17.62 -0.23 -13.19
N PRO A 211 18.27 -0.62 -14.31
CA PRO A 211 17.77 -0.29 -15.64
C PRO A 211 16.43 -0.94 -16.03
N GLY A 212 15.87 -1.85 -15.24
CA GLY A 212 14.57 -2.48 -15.54
C GLY A 212 13.41 -1.98 -14.68
N VAL A 213 13.68 -1.29 -13.56
CA VAL A 213 12.65 -0.67 -12.73
C VAL A 213 12.36 0.74 -13.23
N ARG A 214 11.10 0.97 -13.62
CA ARG A 214 10.67 2.18 -14.34
C ARG A 214 9.34 2.70 -13.80
N LEU A 215 9.35 3.94 -13.33
CA LEU A 215 8.18 4.67 -12.88
C LEU A 215 7.89 5.80 -13.87
N HIS A 216 6.62 5.95 -14.26
CA HIS A 216 6.16 6.97 -15.20
C HIS A 216 4.99 7.75 -14.62
N HIS A 217 5.07 9.08 -14.63
CA HIS A 217 4.04 9.99 -14.14
C HIS A 217 3.61 9.69 -12.70
N VAL A 218 4.56 9.73 -11.76
CA VAL A 218 4.30 9.56 -10.33
C VAL A 218 4.33 10.91 -9.62
N ALA A 219 3.54 11.04 -8.56
CA ALA A 219 3.46 12.27 -7.79
C ALA A 219 3.24 12.03 -6.30
N THR A 220 3.73 12.97 -5.50
CA THR A 220 3.33 13.12 -4.10
C THR A 220 2.54 14.41 -3.91
N VAL A 221 1.62 14.42 -2.95
CA VAL A 221 0.81 15.61 -2.64
C VAL A 221 0.59 15.73 -1.15
N HIS A 222 0.79 16.93 -0.62
CA HIS A 222 0.31 17.28 0.71
C HIS A 222 -1.13 17.77 0.60
N LEU A 223 -2.08 17.02 1.16
CA LEU A 223 -3.51 17.36 1.08
C LEU A 223 -3.85 18.48 2.06
N ASP A 224 -3.45 18.29 3.32
CA ASP A 224 -3.65 19.19 4.46
C ASP A 224 -2.86 18.62 5.68
N GLY A 225 -3.05 19.20 6.86
CA GLY A 225 -2.49 18.67 8.10
C GLY A 225 -1.02 19.05 8.30
N VAL A 226 -0.25 18.13 8.87
CA VAL A 226 1.14 18.37 9.32
C VAL A 226 2.13 17.34 8.76
N GLY A 227 1.69 16.53 7.80
CA GLY A 227 2.52 15.54 7.12
C GLY A 227 3.52 16.16 6.16
N ILE A 228 4.71 15.56 6.07
CA ILE A 228 5.77 15.91 5.12
C ILE A 228 6.14 14.66 4.33
N ILE A 229 6.27 14.79 3.01
CA ILE A 229 6.87 13.77 2.15
C ILE A 229 8.07 14.44 1.47
N ARG A 230 9.31 14.05 1.82
CA ARG A 230 10.52 14.78 1.38
C ARG A 230 10.80 14.64 -0.10
N HIS A 231 10.55 13.46 -0.66
CA HIS A 231 10.85 13.13 -2.04
C HIS A 231 9.68 12.40 -2.70
N VAL A 232 9.61 12.50 -4.02
CA VAL A 232 8.61 11.73 -4.79
C VAL A 232 9.07 10.29 -4.86
N VAL A 233 10.25 10.02 -5.45
CA VAL A 233 10.82 8.68 -5.61
C VAL A 233 12.24 8.65 -5.08
N ASN A 234 12.57 7.75 -4.16
CA ASN A 234 13.88 7.70 -3.47
C ASN A 234 14.29 9.10 -2.98
N ASP A 235 15.38 9.66 -3.51
CA ASP A 235 15.91 11.01 -3.24
C ASP A 235 15.55 12.04 -4.34
N VAL A 236 14.67 11.68 -5.27
CA VAL A 236 14.27 12.48 -6.44
C VAL A 236 12.88 13.09 -6.26
N GLY A 237 12.75 14.33 -6.73
CA GLY A 237 11.51 15.10 -6.65
C GLY A 237 11.47 16.02 -5.42
N THR A 238 10.63 17.03 -5.52
CA THR A 238 10.46 18.09 -4.53
C THR A 238 9.57 17.66 -3.37
N GLN A 239 9.82 18.27 -2.21
CA GLN A 239 9.08 17.97 -0.98
C GLN A 239 7.63 18.46 -1.08
N ALA A 240 6.69 17.62 -0.61
CA ALA A 240 5.29 17.97 -0.40
C ALA A 240 5.04 18.22 1.10
N ASP A 241 4.60 19.43 1.46
CA ASP A 241 4.40 19.87 2.85
C ASP A 241 3.36 21.02 2.94
N PRO A 242 3.10 21.61 4.13
CA PRO A 242 2.11 22.68 4.25
C PRO A 242 2.35 23.94 3.40
N SER A 243 3.56 24.16 2.88
CA SER A 243 3.88 25.34 2.07
C SER A 243 3.38 25.24 0.62
N ASN A 244 3.08 24.04 0.13
CA ASN A 244 2.57 23.75 -1.21
C ASN A 244 1.29 22.89 -1.20
N GLN A 245 0.44 23.10 -0.20
CA GLN A 245 -0.82 22.37 -0.03
C GLN A 245 -1.65 22.25 -1.32
N GLY A 246 -2.03 21.01 -1.67
CA GLY A 246 -2.83 20.67 -2.85
C GLY A 246 -2.09 20.79 -4.19
N VAL A 247 -0.81 21.15 -4.20
CA VAL A 247 0.03 21.20 -5.40
C VAL A 247 0.78 19.88 -5.52
N PRO A 248 0.62 19.13 -6.62
CA PRO A 248 1.38 17.91 -6.84
C PRO A 248 2.86 18.18 -7.13
N GLU A 249 3.74 17.46 -6.45
CA GLU A 249 5.15 17.35 -6.79
C GLU A 249 5.34 16.07 -7.59
N TYR A 250 5.85 16.18 -8.83
CA TYR A 250 5.81 15.07 -9.79
C TYR A 250 7.18 14.72 -10.34
N VAL A 251 7.35 13.43 -10.61
CA VAL A 251 8.45 12.87 -11.39
C VAL A 251 7.85 12.20 -12.62
N VAL A 252 8.23 12.71 -13.80
CA VAL A 252 7.69 12.23 -15.08
C VAL A 252 8.22 10.84 -15.43
N ASP A 253 9.51 10.62 -15.23
CA ASP A 253 10.20 9.36 -15.48
C ASP A 253 11.24 9.12 -14.38
N HIS A 254 11.29 7.91 -13.83
CA HIS A 254 12.33 7.45 -12.91
C HIS A 254 12.85 6.05 -13.31
N PRO A 255 14.18 5.83 -13.38
CA PRO A 255 15.22 6.86 -13.31
C PRO A 255 15.07 7.88 -14.44
N THR A 256 15.54 9.10 -14.19
CA THR A 256 15.46 10.19 -15.18
C THR A 256 16.28 9.85 -16.43
N PRO A 257 15.81 10.21 -17.65
CA PRO A 257 16.51 9.92 -18.92
C PRO A 257 17.93 10.47 -19.03
#